data_AF-A0A7X9CJ30-F1
#
_entry.id   AF-A0A7X9CJ30-F1
#
_cell.length_a   1.000
_cell.length_b   1.000
_cell.length_c   1.000
_cell.angle_alpha   90.00
_cell.angle_beta   90.00
_cell.angle_gamma   90.00
#
_symmetry.space_group_name_H-M   'P 1'
#
loop_
_entity.id
_entity.type
_entity.pdbx_description
1 polymer ?
#
loop_
_entity_poly.entity_id
_entity_poly.type
_entity_poly.pdbx_seq_one_letter_code
_entity_poly.pdbx_strand_id
1 'polypeptide(L)' 'TDDNILLLHMNMDSGHGGATGRYDGIKDTAFEFAFILNRVGIGK' A
#
# COMPACT_ATOMS: atom_id res chain seq x y z
N THR A 1 -0.77 -10.95 -21.29
CA THR A 1 -1.15 -10.45 -19.95
C THR A 1 -1.60 -11.63 -19.11
N ASP A 2 -1.43 -11.55 -17.78
CA ASP A 2 -1.84 -12.58 -16.82
C ASP A 2 -3.00 -12.09 -15.93
N ASP A 3 -3.39 -12.91 -14.95
CA ASP A 3 -4.51 -12.64 -14.02
C ASP A 3 -4.03 -12.02 -12.68
N ASN A 4 -2.80 -11.49 -12.62
CA ASN A 4 -2.28 -10.91 -11.40
C ASN A 4 -2.79 -9.48 -11.21
N ILE A 5 -3.15 -9.14 -9.97
CA ILE A 5 -3.55 -7.78 -9.61
C ILE A 5 -2.31 -6.88 -9.63
N LEU A 6 -2.31 -5.89 -10.50
CA LEU A 6 -1.29 -4.85 -10.59
C LEU A 6 -1.89 -3.51 -10.18
N LEU A 7 -1.31 -2.86 -9.18
CA LEU A 7 -1.78 -1.59 -8.63
C LEU A 7 -0.66 -0.55 -8.62
N LEU A 8 -1.00 0.67 -9.02
CA LEU A 8 -0.21 1.87 -8.74
C LEU A 8 -0.89 2.60 -7.58
N HIS A 9 -0.31 2.48 -6.38
CA HIS A 9 -0.75 3.23 -5.21
C HIS A 9 0.13 4.47 -5.05
N MET A 10 -0.48 5.65 -5.09
CA MET A 10 0.20 6.93 -4.95
C MET A 10 -0.54 7.80 -3.94
N ASN A 11 0.18 8.29 -2.94
CA ASN A 11 -0.33 9.27 -2.00
C ASN A 11 -0.22 10.68 -2.62
N MET A 12 -1.37 11.31 -2.85
CA MET A 12 -1.46 12.62 -3.51
C MET A 12 -1.29 13.81 -2.54
N ASP A 13 -1.33 13.57 -1.24
CA ASP A 13 -1.15 14.58 -0.19
C ASP A 13 0.32 14.74 0.21
N SER A 14 1.17 13.77 -0.15
CA SER A 14 2.60 13.76 0.14
C SER A 14 3.45 14.35 -0.98
N GLY A 15 4.40 15.21 -0.62
CA GLY A 15 5.45 15.71 -1.52
C GLY A 15 6.68 14.80 -1.55
N HIS A 16 7.83 15.32 -2.02
CA HIS A 16 9.08 14.56 -2.18
C HIS A 16 9.61 13.89 -0.89
N GLY A 17 9.19 14.38 0.28
CA GLY A 17 9.54 13.83 1.59
C GLY A 17 8.59 12.76 2.13
N GLY A 18 7.58 12.34 1.36
CA GLY A 18 6.53 11.45 1.84
C GLY A 18 5.47 12.17 2.68
N ALA A 19 4.48 11.41 3.16
CA ALA A 19 3.38 11.95 3.95
C ALA A 19 3.87 12.40 5.32
N THR A 20 3.55 13.64 5.70
CA THR A 20 4.10 14.29 6.92
C THR A 20 3.30 14.01 8.18
N GLY A 21 2.11 13.40 8.06
CA GLY A 21 1.29 13.06 9.21
C GLY A 21 1.90 11.95 10.05
N ARG A 22 1.75 12.07 11.37
CA ARG A 22 2.32 11.16 12.39
C ARG A 22 2.09 9.66 12.10
N TYR A 23 0.98 9.33 11.43
CA TYR A 23 0.56 7.95 11.18
C TYR A 23 0.53 7.59 9.69
N ASP A 24 0.83 8.52 8.78
CA ASP A 24 0.60 8.28 7.35
C ASP A 24 1.59 7.25 6.79
N GLY A 25 2.87 7.29 7.22
CA GLY A 25 3.82 6.23 6.87
C GLY A 25 3.40 4.84 7.38
N ILE A 26 2.74 4.77 8.54
CA ILE A 26 2.22 3.49 9.08
C ILE A 26 1.06 2.98 8.22
N LYS A 27 0.20 3.87 7.71
CA LYS A 27 -0.90 3.49 6.81
C LYS A 27 -0.37 2.92 5.49
N ASP A 28 0.63 3.56 4.91
CA ASP A 28 1.25 3.09 3.65
C ASP A 28 1.87 1.70 3.86
N THR A 29 2.65 1.52 4.93
CA THR A 29 3.19 0.19 5.30
C THR A 29 2.07 -0.83 5.53
N ALA A 30 1.02 -0.47 6.26
CA ALA A 30 -0.10 -1.37 6.53
C ALA A 30 -0.82 -1.79 5.23
N PHE A 31 -0.97 -0.88 4.27
CA PHE A 31 -1.55 -1.18 2.96
C PHE A 31 -0.70 -2.18 2.18
N GLU A 32 0.63 -1.99 2.14
CA GLU A 32 1.56 -2.90 1.47
C GLU A 32 1.47 -4.31 2.04
N PHE A 33 1.51 -4.45 3.37
CA PHE A 33 1.37 -5.74 4.04
C PHE A 33 -0.01 -6.36 3.80
N ALA A 34 -1.08 -5.59 3.89
CA ALA A 34 -2.43 -6.08 3.62
C ALA A 34 -2.55 -6.60 2.18
N PHE A 35 -1.97 -5.90 1.20
CA PHE A 35 -1.93 -6.36 -0.18
C PHE A 35 -1.16 -7.66 -0.33
N ILE A 36 0.06 -7.75 0.24
CA ILE A 36 0.88 -8.97 0.16
C ILE A 36 0.14 -10.15 0.81
N LEU A 37 -0.37 -9.97 2.03
CA LEU A 37 -1.10 -11.00 2.77
C LEU A 37 -2.32 -11.47 1.97
N ASN A 38 -3.10 -10.55 1.39
CA ASN A 38 -4.20 -10.88 0.50
C ASN A 38 -3.74 -11.70 -0.72
N ARG A 39 -2.61 -11.32 -1.36
CA ARG A 39 -2.07 -12.02 -2.52
C ARG A 39 -1.52 -13.41 -2.21
N VAL A 40 -1.02 -13.65 -0.99
CA VAL A 40 -0.57 -14.98 -0.53
C VAL A 40 -1.67 -15.81 0.14
N GLY A 41 -2.91 -15.32 0.16
CA GLY A 41 -4.08 -16.04 0.65
C GLY A 41 -4.29 -15.98 2.17
N ILE A 42 -3.61 -15.06 2.87
CA ILE A 42 -3.76 -14.83 4.30
C ILE A 42 -4.72 -13.65 4.47
N GLY A 43 -5.92 -13.90 5.00
CA GLY A 43 -6.97 -12.87 5.15
C GLY A 43 -8.27 -13.19 4.42
N LYS A 44 -8.60 -14.48 4.29
CA LYS A 44 -9.97 -14.96 4.13
C LYS A 44 -10.52 -15.42 5.47
#